data_AF-A0A3M1XY39-F1
#
_entry.id   AF-A0A3M1XY39-F1
#
_cell.length_a   1.000
_cell.length_b   1.000
_cell.length_c   1.000
_cell.angle_alpha   90.00
_cell.angle_beta   90.00
_cell.angle_gamma   90.00
#
_symmetry.space_group_name_H-M   'P 1'
#
loop_
_entity.id
_entity.type
_entity.pdbx_description
1 polymer ?
#
loop_
_entity_poly.entity_id
_entity_poly.type
_entity_poly.pdbx_seq_one_letter_code
_entity_poly.pdbx_strand_id
1 'polypeptide(L)'
;MNYFRNLLIAFDQLFNAIRGGYHDNTISAECGYHANKTGKKRWVWLEKIIDWAFEPIDGPNHCWQAYLNDRNEKHYAGTVFSIFVMWAMVLVSIPFIALVVRVYAWAYFDG
;
A
#
# COMPACT_ATOMS: atom_id res chain seq x y z
N MET A 1 -0.33 19.20 5.84
CA MET A 1 0.58 18.04 5.70
C MET A 1 0.56 17.30 7.02
N ASN A 2 0.22 16.01 7.02
CA ASN A 2 0.21 15.19 8.23
C ASN A 2 1.52 14.38 8.26
N TYR A 3 2.40 14.66 9.23
CA TYR A 3 3.71 14.00 9.35
C TYR A 3 3.58 12.48 9.48
N PHE A 4 2.55 12.00 10.18
CA PHE A 4 2.29 10.57 10.33
C PHE A 4 1.99 9.91 8.99
N ARG A 5 1.17 10.56 8.15
CA ARG A 5 0.87 10.09 6.79
C ARG A 5 2.11 10.05 5.90
N ASN A 6 2.95 11.09 5.95
CA ASN A 6 4.19 11.13 5.17
C ASN A 6 5.16 10.02 5.60
N LEU A 7 5.21 9.69 6.90
CA LEU A 7 6.02 8.59 7.41
C LEU A 7 5.54 7.24 6.86
N LEU A 8 4.22 7.01 6.81
CA LEU A 8 3.65 5.79 6.21
C LEU A 8 3.97 5.67 4.72
N ILE A 9 3.87 6.77 3.96
CA ILE A 9 4.25 6.80 2.54
C ILE A 9 5.73 6.48 2.36
N ALA A 10 6.62 7.07 3.19
CA ALA A 10 8.05 6.83 3.10
C ALA A 10 8.41 5.36 3.41
N PHE A 11 7.73 4.74 4.38
CA PHE A 11 7.89 3.30 4.63
C PHE A 11 7.41 2.46 3.45
N ASP A 12 6.28 2.82 2.85
CA ASP A 12 5.73 2.12 1.68
C ASP A 12 6.71 2.18 0.48
N GLN A 13 7.24 3.37 0.17
CA GLN A 13 8.29 3.55 -0.84
C GLN A 13 9.58 2.79 -0.51
N LEU A 14 10.01 2.78 0.77
CA LEU A 14 11.19 2.04 1.22
C LEU A 14 11.04 0.54 0.94
N PHE A 15 9.90 -0.05 1.31
CA PHE A 15 9.65 -1.48 1.06
C PHE A 15 9.51 -1.78 -0.44
N ASN A 16 8.94 -0.85 -1.23
CA ASN A 16 8.92 -0.97 -2.68
C ASN A 16 10.34 -1.00 -3.28
N ALA A 17 11.24 -0.15 -2.78
CA ALA A 17 12.63 -0.13 -3.20
C ALA A 17 13.37 -1.42 -2.81
N ILE A 18 13.17 -1.94 -1.58
CA ILE A 18 13.82 -3.19 -1.11
C ILE A 18 13.45 -4.39 -1.99
N ARG A 19 12.21 -4.46 -2.49
CA ARG A 19 11.78 -5.54 -3.40
C ARG A 19 12.26 -5.35 -4.86
N GLY A 20 12.97 -4.27 -5.16
CA GLY A 20 13.42 -3.91 -6.51
C GLY A 20 12.36 -3.21 -7.38
N GLY A 21 11.35 -2.59 -6.78
CA GLY A 21 10.40 -1.70 -7.46
C GLY A 21 11.00 -0.32 -7.73
N TYR A 22 10.25 0.54 -8.44
CA TYR A 22 10.68 1.92 -8.66
C TYR A 22 10.62 2.72 -7.35
N HIS A 23 11.71 3.38 -6.98
CA HIS A 23 11.87 3.96 -5.64
C HIS A 23 10.88 5.07 -5.29
N ASP A 24 10.39 5.82 -6.28
CA ASP A 24 9.39 6.87 -6.06
C ASP A 24 7.96 6.33 -6.00
N ASN A 25 7.75 5.06 -6.34
CA ASN A 25 6.45 4.41 -6.22
C ASN A 25 6.27 3.70 -4.89
N THR A 26 5.02 3.70 -4.42
CA THR A 26 4.56 2.91 -3.29
C THR A 26 4.15 1.49 -3.71
N ILE A 27 4.23 0.52 -2.81
CA ILE A 27 3.60 -0.81 -2.98
C ILE A 27 2.10 -0.64 -3.19
N SER A 28 1.48 0.32 -2.49
CA SER A 28 0.07 0.64 -2.65
C SER A 28 -0.28 1.06 -4.08
N ALA A 29 0.50 1.97 -4.69
CA ALA A 29 0.32 2.37 -6.08
C ALA A 29 0.55 1.21 -7.07
N GLU A 30 1.57 0.38 -6.84
CA GLU A 30 1.85 -0.80 -7.65
C GLU A 30 0.71 -1.83 -7.59
N CYS A 31 0.15 -2.06 -6.39
CA CYS A 31 -1.01 -2.93 -6.19
C CYS A 31 -2.23 -2.37 -6.91
N GLY A 32 -2.53 -1.07 -6.74
CA GLY A 32 -3.63 -0.39 -7.43
C GLY A 32 -3.48 -0.45 -8.96
N TYR A 33 -2.29 -0.19 -9.49
CA TYR A 33 -2.01 -0.31 -10.92
C TYR A 33 -2.24 -1.74 -11.42
N HIS A 34 -1.60 -2.73 -10.80
CA HIS A 34 -1.65 -4.09 -11.31
C HIS A 34 -3.00 -4.78 -11.11
N ALA A 35 -3.69 -4.52 -10.01
CA ALA A 35 -5.03 -5.05 -9.78
C ALA A 35 -6.00 -4.54 -10.85
N ASN A 36 -6.00 -3.23 -11.10
CA ASN A 36 -6.94 -2.58 -12.03
C ASN A 36 -6.56 -2.75 -13.51
N LYS A 37 -5.27 -2.87 -13.86
CA LYS A 37 -4.84 -3.05 -15.26
C LYS A 37 -4.79 -4.51 -15.69
N THR A 38 -4.48 -5.44 -14.79
CA THR A 38 -4.29 -6.86 -15.15
C THR A 38 -5.39 -7.77 -14.64
N GLY A 39 -6.15 -7.38 -13.61
CA GLY A 39 -7.17 -8.21 -12.99
C GLY A 39 -6.64 -9.50 -12.35
N LYS A 40 -5.32 -9.68 -12.24
CA LYS A 40 -4.74 -10.90 -11.67
C LYS A 40 -5.07 -10.98 -10.18
N LYS A 41 -5.69 -12.09 -9.78
CA LYS A 41 -6.19 -12.32 -8.40
C LYS A 41 -5.20 -11.94 -7.30
N ARG A 42 -3.91 -12.26 -7.48
CA ARG A 42 -2.88 -11.94 -6.48
C ARG A 42 -2.79 -10.43 -6.16
N TRP A 43 -2.92 -9.58 -7.17
CA TRP A 43 -2.84 -8.13 -6.99
C TRP A 43 -4.15 -7.58 -6.42
N VAL A 44 -5.29 -8.12 -6.89
CA VAL A 44 -6.62 -7.77 -6.35
C VAL A 44 -6.73 -8.12 -4.86
N TRP A 45 -6.15 -9.24 -4.43
CA TRP A 45 -6.13 -9.60 -3.01
C TRP A 45 -5.24 -8.68 -2.19
N LEU A 46 -4.04 -8.34 -2.67
CA LEU A 46 -3.16 -7.38 -2.01
C LEU A 46 -3.81 -6.01 -1.89
N GLU A 47 -4.39 -5.50 -2.98
CA GLU A 47 -5.14 -4.25 -3.01
C GLU A 47 -6.23 -4.23 -1.93
N LYS A 48 -7.08 -5.26 -1.88
CA LYS A 48 -8.14 -5.35 -0.86
C LYS A 48 -7.62 -5.39 0.58
N ILE A 49 -6.52 -6.13 0.82
CA ILE A 49 -5.93 -6.25 2.16
C ILE A 49 -5.37 -4.89 2.61
N ILE A 50 -4.66 -4.20 1.73
CA ILE A 50 -4.06 -2.90 2.01
C ILE A 50 -5.18 -1.86 2.17
N ASP A 51 -6.15 -1.81 1.26
CA ASP A 51 -7.30 -0.89 1.34
C ASP A 51 -8.03 -1.04 2.68
N TRP A 52 -8.32 -2.27 3.12
CA TRP A 52 -8.95 -2.51 4.43
C TRP A 52 -8.11 -2.03 5.63
N ALA A 53 -6.78 -2.08 5.53
CA ALA A 53 -5.91 -1.64 6.61
C ALA A 53 -5.88 -0.12 6.74
N PHE A 54 -5.96 0.61 5.62
CA PHE A 54 -5.88 2.07 5.55
C PHE A 54 -7.24 2.77 5.48
N GLU A 55 -8.34 2.04 5.24
CA GLU A 55 -9.71 2.57 5.14
C GLU A 55 -10.10 3.55 6.26
N PRO A 56 -9.77 3.34 7.55
CA PRO A 56 -10.16 4.28 8.61
C PRO A 56 -9.54 5.68 8.51
N ILE A 57 -8.41 5.83 7.79
CA ILE A 57 -7.68 7.12 7.70
C ILE A 57 -7.66 7.71 6.30
N ASP A 58 -7.64 6.89 5.25
CA ASP A 58 -7.58 7.35 3.86
C ASP A 58 -8.92 7.14 3.12
N GLY A 59 -9.89 6.45 3.72
CA GLY A 59 -11.15 6.10 3.07
C GLY A 59 -11.02 4.98 2.04
N PRO A 60 -12.04 4.77 1.20
CA PRO A 60 -12.08 3.62 0.30
C PRO A 60 -11.13 3.75 -0.90
N ASN A 61 -10.65 2.61 -1.40
CA ASN A 61 -9.79 2.49 -2.58
C ASN A 61 -8.43 3.19 -2.45
N HIS A 62 -7.78 3.07 -1.30
CA HIS A 62 -6.47 3.66 -0.99
C HIS A 62 -5.42 3.37 -2.09
N CYS A 63 -5.24 2.09 -2.46
CA CYS A 63 -4.27 1.67 -3.47
C CYS A 63 -4.56 2.25 -4.86
N TRP A 64 -5.83 2.30 -5.26
CA TRP A 64 -6.22 2.91 -6.53
C TRP A 64 -5.94 4.41 -6.54
N GLN A 65 -6.25 5.10 -5.45
CA GLN A 65 -5.93 6.52 -5.30
C GLN A 65 -4.42 6.77 -5.31
N ALA A 66 -3.63 5.91 -4.66
CA ALA A 66 -2.17 5.97 -4.69
C ALA A 66 -1.64 5.87 -6.13
N TYR A 67 -2.13 4.91 -6.92
CA TYR A 67 -1.81 4.84 -8.35
C TYR A 67 -2.21 6.11 -9.11
N LEU A 68 -3.40 6.66 -8.82
CA LEU A 68 -3.85 7.89 -9.45
C LEU A 68 -3.01 9.12 -9.05
N ASN A 69 -2.26 9.07 -7.95
CA ASN A 69 -1.31 10.14 -7.62
C ASN A 69 0.01 9.96 -8.38
N ASP A 70 0.42 8.71 -8.62
CA ASP A 70 1.71 8.34 -9.23
C ASP A 70 1.55 7.81 -10.69
N ARG A 71 0.59 8.35 -11.45
CA ARG A 71 0.21 7.79 -12.78
C ARG A 71 1.33 7.85 -13.81
N ASN A 72 2.20 8.85 -13.68
CA ASN A 72 3.28 9.14 -14.61
C ASN A 72 4.54 8.33 -14.27
N GLU A 73 4.55 7.66 -13.13
CA GLU A 73 5.66 6.83 -12.69
C GLU A 73 5.62 5.44 -13.30
N LYS A 74 6.77 4.76 -13.25
CA LYS A 74 6.92 3.42 -13.84
C LYS A 74 6.50 2.34 -12.84
N HIS A 75 5.48 1.57 -13.20
CA HIS A 75 4.97 0.47 -12.38
C HIS A 75 5.57 -0.88 -12.81
N TYR A 76 6.27 -1.54 -11.88
CA TYR A 76 6.96 -2.80 -12.12
C TYR A 76 6.41 -3.92 -11.23
N ALA A 77 5.78 -4.90 -11.89
CA ALA A 77 5.29 -6.12 -11.24
C ALA A 77 6.39 -6.90 -10.50
N GLY A 78 7.65 -6.72 -10.93
CA GLY A 78 8.80 -7.45 -10.40
C GLY A 78 8.84 -8.92 -10.83
N THR A 79 9.88 -9.62 -10.37
CA THR A 79 10.03 -11.06 -10.53
C THR A 79 9.09 -11.81 -9.58
N VAL A 80 8.95 -13.14 -9.75
CA VAL A 80 8.20 -13.98 -8.81
C VAL A 80 8.75 -13.87 -7.38
N PHE A 81 10.08 -13.76 -7.24
CA PHE A 81 10.73 -13.54 -5.95
C PHE A 81 10.33 -12.20 -5.32
N SER A 82 10.35 -11.10 -6.09
CA SER A 82 9.91 -9.77 -5.62
C SER A 82 8.46 -9.80 -5.13
N ILE A 83 7.59 -10.51 -5.83
CA ILE A 83 6.19 -10.66 -5.43
C ILE A 83 6.06 -11.45 -4.13
N PHE A 84 6.82 -12.54 -3.97
CA PHE A 84 6.83 -13.31 -2.73
C PHE A 84 7.30 -12.46 -1.54
N VAL A 85 8.39 -11.69 -1.72
CA VAL A 85 8.90 -10.76 -0.70
C VAL A 85 7.84 -9.73 -0.33
N MET A 86 7.17 -9.15 -1.32
CA MET A 86 6.09 -8.18 -1.10
C MET A 86 4.92 -8.80 -0.30
N TRP A 87 4.49 -10.01 -0.63
CA TRP A 87 3.48 -10.72 0.16
C TRP A 87 3.92 -10.94 1.60
N ALA A 88 5.17 -11.37 1.82
CA ALA A 88 5.70 -11.56 3.17
C ALA A 88 5.72 -10.24 3.96
N MET A 89 6.16 -9.15 3.34
CA MET A 89 6.17 -7.82 3.95
C MET A 89 4.76 -7.37 4.34
N VAL A 90 3.79 -7.45 3.42
CA VAL A 90 2.41 -7.07 3.66
C VAL A 90 1.78 -7.92 4.77
N LEU A 91 1.99 -9.25 4.76
CA LEU A 91 1.45 -10.13 5.80
C LEU A 91 2.02 -9.84 7.20
N VAL A 92 3.29 -9.44 7.28
CA VAL A 92 3.94 -9.09 8.55
C VAL A 92 3.53 -7.70 9.02
N SER A 93 3.43 -6.72 8.12
CA SER A 93 3.20 -5.32 8.46
C SER A 93 1.72 -4.98 8.67
N ILE A 94 0.80 -5.56 7.88
CA ILE A 94 -0.62 -5.21 7.89
C ILE A 94 -1.28 -5.37 9.27
N PRO A 95 -1.08 -6.45 10.05
CA PRO A 95 -1.70 -6.56 11.36
C PRO A 95 -1.29 -5.42 12.30
N PHE A 96 -0.02 -5.02 12.26
CA PHE A 96 0.51 -3.93 13.06
C PHE A 96 -0.01 -2.57 12.57
N ILE A 97 0.06 -2.31 11.26
CA ILE A 97 -0.44 -1.06 10.66
C ILE A 97 -1.94 -0.91 10.95
N ALA A 98 -2.73 -1.96 10.73
CA ALA A 98 -4.17 -1.90 10.90
C ALA A 98 -4.58 -1.74 12.38
N LEU A 99 -3.77 -2.22 13.33
CA LEU A 99 -3.94 -1.91 14.75
C LEU A 99 -3.68 -0.43 15.04
N VAL A 100 -2.52 0.08 14.60
CA VAL A 100 -2.12 1.48 14.83
C VAL A 100 -3.12 2.44 14.19
N VAL A 101 -3.52 2.19 12.94
CA VAL A 101 -4.49 3.01 12.19
C VAL A 101 -5.85 3.02 12.89
N ARG A 102 -6.34 1.88 13.40
CA ARG A 102 -7.61 1.83 14.13
C ARG A 102 -7.56 2.55 15.48
N VAL A 103 -6.47 2.38 16.24
CA VAL A 103 -6.27 3.09 17.51
C VAL A 103 -6.17 4.59 17.27
N TYR A 104 -5.45 5.01 16.23
CA TYR A 104 -5.36 6.41 15.82
C TYR A 104 -6.72 6.96 15.40
N ALA A 105 -7.43 6.26 14.50
CA ALA A 105 -8.74 6.70 14.04
C ALA A 105 -9.73 6.83 15.20
N TRP A 106 -9.78 5.84 16.10
CA TRP A 106 -10.60 5.90 17.30
C TRP A 106 -10.25 7.11 18.18
N ALA A 107 -8.96 7.32 18.48
CA ALA A 107 -8.52 8.40 19.37
C ALA A 107 -8.77 9.83 18.82
N TYR A 108 -8.83 9.99 17.49
CA TYR A 108 -8.96 11.30 16.85
C TYR A 108 -10.36 11.60 16.29
N PHE A 109 -11.16 10.57 15.98
CA PHE A 109 -12.49 10.73 15.38
C PHE A 109 -13.65 10.29 16.29
N ASP A 110 -13.42 9.34 17.21
CA ASP A 110 -14.48 8.76 18.07
C ASP A 110 -14.27 9.04 19.58
N GLY A 111 -13.11 9.57 19.97
CA GLY A 111 -12.69 9.84 21.35
C GLY A 111 -13.04 11.23 21.88
#